data_AF-A0A1Q7E3E8-F1
#
_entry.id   AF-A0A1Q7E3E8-F1
#
_cell.length_a   1.000
_cell.length_b   1.000
_cell.length_c   1.000
_cell.angle_alpha   90.00
_cell.angle_beta   90.00
_cell.angle_gamma   90.00
#
_symmetry.space_group_name_H-M   'P 1'
#
loop_
_entity.id
_entity.type
_entity.pdbx_description
1 polymer ?
#
loop_
_entity_poly.entity_id
_entity_poly.type
_entity_poly.pdbx_seq_one_letter_code
_entity_poly.pdbx_strand_id
1 'polypeptide(L)' 'MSMRCRLRDCIPLTWSAGRQCIMSLYLDGVRLPSDQLDLIHLDDLAGVEVYKRGFDVPVEFQSRFGNECGAALMWSRS' A
#
# COMPACT_ATOMS: atom_id res chain seq x y z
N MET A 1 -10.62 2.92 -1.69
CA MET A 1 -9.60 2.70 -0.65
C MET A 1 -10.13 3.28 0.63
N SER A 2 -9.99 2.55 1.72
CA SER A 2 -10.29 2.99 3.08
C SER A 2 -9.12 2.62 3.97
N MET A 3 -8.87 3.39 5.02
CA MET A 3 -7.92 3.00 6.05
C MET A 3 -8.66 2.48 7.27
N ARG A 4 -8.12 1.44 7.90
CA ARG A 4 -8.57 1.01 9.23
C ARG A 4 -7.43 1.21 10.21
N CYS A 5 -7.61 2.14 11.13
CA CYS A 5 -6.63 2.47 12.14
C CYS A 5 -7.04 1.92 13.51
N ARG A 6 -6.08 1.41 14.28
CA ARG A 6 -6.26 0.99 15.67
C ARG A 6 -5.01 1.36 16.45
N LEU A 7 -5.19 2.16 17.51
CA LEU A 7 -4.07 2.72 18.29
C LEU A 7 -3.08 3.48 17.39
N ARG A 8 -1.92 2.90 17.07
CA ARG A 8 -0.86 3.49 16.24
C ARG A 8 -0.78 2.89 14.83
N ASP A 9 -1.46 1.79 14.58
CA ASP A 9 -1.33 1.10 13.30
C ASP A 9 -2.46 1.51 12.37
N CYS A 10 -2.13 1.86 11.13
CA CYS A 10 -3.10 2.13 10.07
C CYS A 10 -2.87 1.17 8.90
N ILE A 11 -3.90 0.39 8.56
CA ILE A 11 -3.82 -0.60 7.49
C ILE A 11 -4.63 -0.11 6.28
N PRO A 12 -4.04 -0.05 5.07
CA PRO A 12 -4.75 0.31 3.86
C PRO A 12 -5.58 -0.87 3.36
N LEU A 13 -6.87 -0.62 3.15
CA LEU A 13 -7.82 -1.62 2.68
C LEU A 13 -8.40 -1.21 1.33
N THR A 14 -8.46 -2.18 0.43
CA THR A 14 -9.31 -2.16 -0.75
C THR A 14 -10.48 -3.13 -0.58
N TRP A 15 -11.34 -3.17 -1.59
CA TRP A 15 -12.35 -4.18 -1.75
C TRP A 15 -12.00 -5.05 -2.97
N SER A 16 -11.94 -6.36 -2.77
CA SER A 16 -11.74 -7.33 -3.84
C SER A 16 -12.74 -8.46 -3.65
N ALA A 17 -13.49 -8.80 -4.70
CA ALA A 17 -14.51 -9.86 -4.68
C ALA A 17 -15.47 -9.83 -3.47
N GLY A 18 -15.95 -8.65 -3.09
CA GLY A 18 -16.91 -8.49 -1.98
C GLY A 18 -16.33 -8.64 -0.57
N ARG A 19 -15.00 -8.77 -0.42
CA ARG A 19 -14.32 -8.78 0.88
C ARG A 19 -13.33 -7.62 1.00
N GLN A 20 -13.13 -7.16 2.24
CA GLN A 20 -12.01 -6.27 2.55
C GLN A 20 -10.70 -7.00 2.28
N CYS A 21 -9.75 -6.30 1.68
CA CYS A 21 -8.43 -6.86 1.43
C CYS A 21 -7.33 -5.84 1.68
N ILE A 22 -6.21 -6.32 2.23
CA ILE A 22 -5.09 -5.49 2.64
C ILE A 22 -4.22 -5.19 1.42
N MET A 23 -3.94 -3.90 1.20
CA MET A 23 -3.06 -3.45 0.12
C MET A 23 -1.59 -3.64 0.52
N SER A 24 -0.71 -3.90 -0.46
CA SER A 24 0.73 -3.86 -0.20
C SER A 24 1.24 -2.43 -0.14
N LEU A 25 2.28 -2.19 0.66
CA LEU A 25 2.93 -0.90 0.81
C LEU A 25 4.36 -0.97 0.31
N TYR A 26 4.80 0.05 -0.41
CA TYR A 26 6.16 0.21 -0.85
C TYR A 26 6.64 1.64 -0.62
N LEU A 27 7.85 1.80 -0.10
CA LEU A 27 8.56 3.08 -0.01
C LEU A 27 9.89 2.93 -0.75
N ASP A 28 10.13 3.76 -1.76
CA ASP A 28 11.35 3.73 -2.59
C ASP A 28 11.65 2.33 -3.15
N GLY A 29 10.57 1.63 -3.55
CA GLY A 29 10.63 0.27 -4.09
C GLY A 29 10.82 -0.84 -3.04
N VAL A 30 11.03 -0.48 -1.77
CA VAL A 30 11.14 -1.44 -0.66
C VAL A 30 9.76 -1.76 -0.11
N ARG A 31 9.43 -3.05 -0.03
CA ARG A 31 8.15 -3.49 0.54
C ARG A 31 8.13 -3.29 2.05
N LEU A 32 7.12 -2.57 2.53
CA LEU A 32 6.87 -2.35 3.95
C LEU A 32 5.77 -3.29 4.46
N PRO A 33 5.79 -3.65 5.76
CA PRO A 33 4.62 -4.16 6.46
C PRO A 33 3.42 -3.23 6.28
N SER A 34 2.22 -3.81 6.13
CA SER A 34 0.98 -3.06 5.81
C SER A 34 0.48 -2.14 6.93
N ASP A 35 1.02 -2.28 8.13
CA ASP A 35 0.69 -1.51 9.33
C ASP A 35 1.62 -0.31 9.56
N GLN A 36 2.75 -0.22 8.85
CA GLN A 36 3.77 0.83 9.02
C GLN A 36 3.50 2.14 8.27
N LEU A 37 2.25 2.41 7.88
CA LEU A 37 1.88 3.68 7.25
C LEU A 37 2.11 4.89 8.16
N ASP A 38 2.01 4.69 9.47
CA ASP A 38 2.16 5.70 10.51
C ASP A 38 3.60 6.21 10.66
N LEU A 39 4.58 5.43 10.20
CA LEU A 39 6.00 5.78 10.23
C LEU A 39 6.42 6.71 9.08
N ILE A 40 5.55 6.92 8.08
CA ILE A 40 5.86 7.70 6.88
C ILE A 40 5.39 9.13 7.09
N HIS A 41 6.33 10.07 7.19
CA HIS A 41 6.03 11.48 7.23
C HIS A 41 5.63 11.99 5.84
N LEU A 42 4.45 12.59 5.73
CA LEU A 42 3.92 13.09 4.45
C LEU A 42 4.81 14.17 3.81
N ASP A 43 5.53 14.94 4.62
CA ASP A 43 6.44 15.98 4.15
C ASP A 43 7.70 15.42 3.47
N ASP A 44 8.05 14.16 3.78
CA ASP A 44 9.19 13.45 3.22
C ASP A 44 8.84 12.76 1.89
N LEU A 45 7.58 12.86 1.42
CA LEU A 45 7.14 12.22 0.19
C LEU A 45 7.17 13.16 -1.01
N ALA A 46 7.79 12.69 -2.09
CA ALA A 46 7.71 13.28 -3.42
C ALA A 46 6.39 12.92 -4.12
N GLY A 47 5.85 11.73 -3.86
CA GLY A 47 4.61 11.28 -4.49
C GLY A 47 4.07 9.97 -3.93
N VAL A 48 2.78 9.74 -4.18
CA VAL A 48 2.08 8.50 -3.82
C VAL A 48 1.23 8.05 -5.01
N GLU A 49 1.40 6.80 -5.41
CA GLU A 49 0.60 6.13 -6.43
C GLU A 49 -0.24 5.02 -5.80
N VAL A 50 -1.54 4.99 -6.11
CA VAL A 50 -2.47 4.02 -5.51
C VAL A 50 -3.13 3.18 -6.60
N TYR A 51 -2.78 1.91 -6.62
CA TYR A 51 -3.33 0.89 -7.50
C TYR A 51 -4.38 0.10 -6.74
N LYS A 52 -5.66 0.17 -7.13
CA LYS A 52 -6.77 -0.39 -6.34
C LYS A 52 -6.98 -1.89 -6.55
N ARG A 53 -6.42 -2.46 -7.63
CA ARG A 53 -6.55 -3.86 -8.03
C ARG A 53 -5.16 -4.40 -8.33
N GLY A 54 -4.92 -5.68 -8.05
CA GLY A 54 -3.59 -6.28 -8.20
C GLY A 54 -3.10 -6.32 -9.64
N PHE A 55 -3.98 -6.49 -10.62
CA PHE A 55 -3.61 -6.45 -12.03
C PHE A 55 -3.26 -5.05 -12.54
N ASP A 56 -3.67 -4.00 -11.83
CA ASP A 56 -3.26 -2.62 -12.14
C ASP A 56 -1.86 -2.31 -11.59
N VAL A 57 -1.35 -3.11 -10.63
CA VAL A 57 -0.04 -2.90 -9.99
C VAL A 57 1.06 -3.21 -11.02
N PRO A 58 2.11 -2.36 -11.14
CA PRO A 58 3.25 -2.65 -12.01
C PRO A 58 3.91 -4.01 -11.68
N VAL A 59 4.39 -4.71 -12.72
CA VAL A 59 4.82 -6.12 -12.63
C VAL A 59 5.93 -6.35 -11.61
N GLU A 60 6.82 -5.38 -11.42
CA GLU A 60 7.91 -5.37 -10.46
C GLU A 60 7.42 -5.33 -8.99
N PHE A 61 6.20 -4.84 -8.74
CA PHE A 61 5.56 -4.77 -7.43
C PHE A 61 4.42 -5.78 -7.25
N GLN A 62 4.18 -6.65 -8.25
CA GLN A 62 3.23 -7.74 -8.11
C GLN A 62 3.81 -8.84 -7.21
N SER A 63 3.08 -9.18 -6.14
CA SER A 63 3.45 -10.30 -5.27
C SER A 63 3.16 -11.63 -5.97
N ARG A 64 4.17 -12.51 -6.05
CA ARG A 64 3.99 -13.91 -6.47
C ARG A 64 3.14 -14.73 -5.48
N PHE A 65 3.01 -14.28 -4.23
CA PHE A 65 2.48 -15.06 -3.11
C PHE A 65 1.03 -14.76 -2.72
N GLY A 66 0.24 -14.18 -3.63
CA GLY A 66 -1.21 -14.15 -3.48
C GLY A 66 -1.71 -13.06 -2.53
N ASN A 67 -2.19 -11.99 -3.14
CA ASN A 67 -3.42 -11.26 -2.81
C ASN A 67 -3.35 -9.97 -3.61
N GLU A 68 -4.01 -10.01 -4.77
CA GLU A 68 -4.12 -8.99 -5.81
C GLU A 68 -4.93 -7.76 -5.35
N CYS A 69 -4.66 -7.29 -4.14
CA CYS A 69 -5.47 -6.29 -3.45
C CYS A 69 -4.96 -4.88 -3.71
N GLY A 70 -4.15 -4.72 -4.76
CA GLY A 70 -3.54 -3.45 -5.10
C GLY A 70 -2.34 -3.11 -4.23
N ALA A 71 -1.77 -1.95 -4.50
CA ALA A 71 -0.59 -1.44 -3.81
C ALA A 71 -0.66 0.08 -3.67
N ALA A 72 -0.05 0.59 -2.61
CA ALA A 72 0.36 1.99 -2.53
C ALA A 72 1.88 2.06 -2.67
N LEU A 73 2.35 2.75 -3.71
CA LEU A 73 3.75 3.01 -3.97
C LEU A 73 4.05 4.45 -3.52
N MET A 74 5.07 4.62 -2.70
CA MET A 74 5.44 5.90 -2.11
C MET A 74 6.90 6.18 -2.47
N TRP A 75 7.16 7.42 -2.85
CA TRP A 75 8.47 7.88 -3.28
C TRP A 75 8.93 9.02 -2.37
N SER A 76 10.14 8.93 -1.82
CA SER A 76 10.70 9.97 -0.97
C SER A 76 11.15 11.19 -1.78
N ARG A 77 11.05 12.36 -1.14
CA ARG A 77 11.64 13.62 -1.57
C ARG A 77 13.05 13.61 -0.99
N SER A 78 14.05 13.39 -1.84
CA SER A 78 15.45 13.29 -1.42
C SER A 78 15.98 14.59 -0.81
#